data_AF-A0A2E7TH55-F1
#
_entry.id   AF-A0A2E7TH55-F1
#
_cell.length_a   1.000
_cell.length_b   1.000
_cell.length_c   1.000
_cell.angle_alpha   90.00
_cell.angle_beta   90.00
_cell.angle_gamma   90.00
#
_symmetry.space_group_name_H-M   'P 1'
#
loop_
_entity.id
_entity.type
_entity.pdbx_description
1 polymer ?
#
loop_
_entity_poly.entity_id
_entity_poly.type
_entity_poly.pdbx_seq_one_letter_code
_entity_poly.pdbx_strand_id
1 'polypeptide(L)'
;MRSKKRRSSKRNNEFVQTVLFFSSSILSIAGLIAYLWIYTEIDQTVINIETQKQVYNELENSINELEIEISRLSRGDRISYVARNELNMVPAVPETIMIFIDDENYAQVND
;
A
#
# COMPACT_ATOMS: atom_id res chain seq x y z
N MET A 1 -16.93 78.73 24.27
CA MET A 1 -17.13 77.35 24.76
C MET A 1 -15.84 76.56 24.53
N ARG A 2 -15.03 76.31 25.58
CA ARG A 2 -13.75 75.58 25.45
C ARG A 2 -14.02 74.08 25.54
N SER A 3 -13.81 73.33 24.45
CA SER A 3 -13.94 71.87 24.46
C SER A 3 -12.80 71.25 25.25
N LYS A 4 -13.16 70.46 26.27
CA LYS A 4 -12.23 69.73 27.14
C LYS A 4 -11.59 68.60 26.32
N LYS A 5 -10.30 68.76 25.96
CA LYS A 5 -9.49 67.69 25.37
C LYS A 5 -9.48 66.47 26.28
N ARG A 6 -10.02 65.34 25.79
CA ARG A 6 -9.94 64.02 26.42
C ARG A 6 -8.47 63.62 26.62
N ARG A 7 -7.98 63.67 27.86
CA ARG A 7 -6.59 63.31 28.26
C ARG A 7 -6.41 61.83 28.65
N SER A 8 -7.40 60.96 28.40
CA SER A 8 -7.42 59.59 28.95
C SER A 8 -6.78 58.48 28.09
N SER A 9 -6.15 58.80 26.95
CA SER A 9 -5.76 57.76 25.98
C SER A 9 -4.35 57.16 26.14
N LYS A 10 -3.48 57.73 26.99
CA LYS A 10 -2.07 57.28 27.06
C LYS A 10 -1.85 55.99 27.87
N ARG A 11 -2.64 55.77 28.93
CA ARG A 11 -2.44 54.64 29.87
C ARG A 11 -2.78 53.27 29.26
N ASN A 12 -3.71 53.21 28.30
CA ASN A 12 -4.05 51.97 27.61
C ASN A 12 -2.98 51.56 26.58
N ASN A 13 -2.28 52.52 25.96
CA ASN A 13 -1.23 52.22 24.99
C ASN A 13 0.00 51.56 25.64
N GLU A 14 0.36 51.97 26.86
CA GLU A 14 1.49 51.37 27.59
C GLU A 14 1.19 49.92 27.97
N PHE A 15 -0.03 49.63 28.43
CA PHE A 15 -0.45 48.26 28.76
C PHE A 15 -0.49 47.35 27.52
N VAL A 16 -1.04 47.86 26.41
CA VAL A 16 -1.03 47.15 25.12
C VAL A 16 0.39 46.92 24.62
N GLN A 17 1.29 47.89 24.81
CA GLN A 17 2.69 47.78 24.40
C GLN A 17 3.43 46.71 25.21
N THR A 18 3.27 46.65 26.53
CA THR A 18 3.86 45.59 27.37
C THR A 18 3.30 44.21 27.01
N VAL A 19 1.99 44.10 26.78
CA VAL A 19 1.35 42.85 26.33
C VAL A 19 1.88 42.41 24.97
N LEU A 20 2.07 43.33 24.04
CA LEU A 20 2.65 43.05 22.71
C LEU A 20 4.10 42.56 22.81
N PHE A 21 4.92 43.16 23.68
CA PHE A 21 6.29 42.68 23.91
C PHE A 21 6.31 41.28 24.52
N PHE A 22 5.45 41.01 25.51
CA PHE A 22 5.33 39.68 26.09
C PHE A 22 4.83 38.65 25.08
N SER A 23 3.78 38.98 24.31
CA SER A 23 3.26 38.09 23.30
C SER A 23 4.29 37.82 22.22
N SER A 24 5.06 38.83 21.80
CA SER A 24 6.14 38.66 20.82
C SER A 24 7.23 37.71 21.33
N SER A 25 7.62 37.81 22.59
CA SER A 25 8.60 36.89 23.20
C SER A 25 8.06 35.46 23.26
N ILE A 26 6.80 35.29 23.68
CA ILE A 26 6.13 33.99 23.72
C ILE A 26 5.99 33.39 22.32
N LEU A 27 5.62 34.20 21.32
CA LEU A 27 5.50 33.77 19.92
C LEU A 27 6.84 33.34 19.35
N SER A 28 7.92 34.05 19.70
CA SER A 28 9.28 33.69 19.30
C SER A 28 9.69 32.31 19.85
N ILE A 29 9.45 32.07 21.13
CA ILE A 29 9.72 30.78 21.77
C ILE A 29 8.82 29.67 21.20
N ALA A 30 7.53 29.95 21.02
CA ALA A 30 6.58 29.01 20.45
C ALA A 30 6.95 28.63 19.00
N GLY A 31 7.42 29.60 18.20
CA GLY A 31 7.92 29.36 16.85
C GLY A 31 9.14 28.44 16.84
N LEU A 32 10.06 28.61 17.78
CA LEU A 32 11.23 27.72 17.92
C LEU A 32 10.83 26.30 18.33
N ILE A 33 9.87 26.16 19.25
CA ILE A 33 9.35 24.84 19.65
C ILE A 33 8.62 24.17 18.47
N ALA A 34 7.78 24.92 17.75
CA ALA A 34 7.07 24.43 16.58
C ALA A 34 8.03 24.01 15.47
N TYR A 35 9.14 24.73 15.28
CA TYR A 35 10.20 24.37 14.33
C TYR A 35 10.84 23.01 14.66
N LEU A 36 11.13 22.75 15.94
CA LEU A 36 11.65 21.44 16.34
C LEU A 36 10.60 20.35 16.16
N TRP A 37 9.35 20.63 16.51
CA TRP A 37 8.27 19.67 16.38
C TRP A 37 8.02 19.26 14.92
N ILE A 38 7.96 20.22 14.00
CA ILE A 38 7.78 19.91 12.57
C ILE A 38 8.97 19.11 12.03
N TYR A 39 10.20 19.41 12.49
CA TYR A 39 11.38 18.64 12.09
C TYR A 39 11.29 17.19 12.56
N THR A 40 10.89 16.95 13.81
CA THR A 40 10.72 15.60 14.34
C THR A 40 9.58 14.85 13.65
N GLU A 41 8.48 15.54 13.32
CA GLU A 41 7.33 14.92 12.65
C GLU A 41 7.67 14.47 11.22
N ILE A 42 8.42 15.31 10.50
CA ILE A 42 8.91 14.97 9.16
C ILE A 42 9.85 13.76 9.24
N ASP A 43 10.78 13.74 10.18
CA ASP A 43 11.73 12.63 10.34
C ASP A 43 11.02 11.30 10.60
N GLN A 44 10.05 11.27 11.52
CA GLN A 44 9.24 10.08 11.78
C GLN A 44 8.44 9.63 10.55
N THR A 45 7.87 10.57 9.80
CA THR A 45 7.11 10.25 8.59
C THR A 45 8.00 9.64 7.51
N VAL A 46 9.22 10.16 7.32
CA VAL A 46 10.18 9.63 6.36
C VAL A 46 10.58 8.20 6.72
N ILE A 47 10.87 7.92 7.99
CA ILE A 47 11.18 6.57 8.48
C ILE A 47 9.99 5.61 8.25
N ASN A 48 8.77 6.06 8.52
CA ASN A 48 7.57 5.25 8.28
C ASN A 48 7.37 4.91 6.80
N ILE A 49 7.66 5.86 5.90
CA ILE A 49 7.61 5.61 4.45
C ILE A 49 8.68 4.61 4.03
N GLU A 50 9.90 4.75 4.55
CA GLU A 50 11.00 3.85 4.23
C GLU A 50 10.72 2.42 4.69
N THR A 51 10.28 2.26 5.94
CA THR A 51 9.87 0.94 6.47
C THR A 51 8.72 0.34 5.69
N GLN A 52 7.68 1.12 5.35
CA GLN A 52 6.58 0.61 4.53
C GLN A 52 7.04 0.17 3.15
N LYS A 53 7.97 0.90 2.53
CA LYS A 53 8.57 0.53 1.24
C LYS A 53 9.38 -0.76 1.35
N GLN A 54 10.13 -0.94 2.43
CA GLN A 54 10.86 -2.19 2.68
C GLN A 54 9.90 -3.38 2.80
N VAL A 55 8.85 -3.24 3.63
CA VAL A 55 7.83 -4.28 3.81
C VAL A 55 7.14 -4.62 2.48
N TYR A 56 6.83 -3.61 1.67
CA TYR A 56 6.26 -3.81 0.35
C TYR A 56 7.18 -4.67 -0.55
N ASN A 57 8.48 -4.35 -0.60
CA ASN A 57 9.44 -5.11 -1.40
C ASN A 57 9.61 -6.55 -0.89
N GLU A 58 9.63 -6.75 0.43
CA GLU A 58 9.70 -8.09 1.04
C GLU A 58 8.46 -8.91 0.70
N LEU A 59 7.27 -8.29 0.72
CA LEU A 59 6.02 -8.95 0.34
C LEU A 59 6.01 -9.31 -1.15
N GLU A 60 6.46 -8.41 -2.02
CA GLU A 60 6.58 -8.66 -3.45
C GLU A 60 7.55 -9.82 -3.75
N ASN A 61 8.71 -9.85 -3.09
CA ASN A 61 9.64 -10.97 -3.21
C ASN A 61 9.02 -12.29 -2.73
N SER A 62 8.30 -12.26 -1.60
CA SER A 62 7.61 -13.45 -1.07
C SER A 62 6.56 -13.99 -2.04
N ILE A 63 5.81 -13.10 -2.70
CA ILE A 63 4.84 -13.49 -3.73
C ILE A 63 5.55 -14.16 -4.91
N ASN A 64 6.64 -13.57 -5.40
CA ASN A 64 7.41 -14.13 -6.51
C ASN A 64 7.99 -15.51 -6.16
N GLU A 65 8.51 -15.69 -4.94
CA GLU A 65 9.01 -16.98 -4.47
C GLU A 65 7.91 -18.05 -4.43
N LEU A 66 6.73 -17.69 -3.90
CA LEU A 66 5.56 -18.58 -3.89
C LEU A 66 5.11 -18.95 -5.31
N GLU A 67 5.11 -18.00 -6.24
CA GLU A 67 4.78 -18.26 -7.65
C GLU A 67 5.77 -19.23 -8.30
N ILE A 68 7.07 -19.05 -8.04
CA ILE A 68 8.12 -19.96 -8.49
C ILE A 68 7.89 -21.36 -7.91
N GLU A 69 7.54 -21.47 -6.63
CA GLU A 69 7.26 -22.75 -6.00
C GLU A 69 6.04 -23.44 -6.61
N ILE A 70 4.94 -22.71 -6.82
CA ILE A 70 3.74 -23.22 -7.51
C ILE A 70 4.10 -23.70 -8.91
N SER A 71 4.88 -22.94 -9.67
CA SER A 71 5.33 -23.32 -11.02
C SER A 71 6.16 -24.62 -11.00
N ARG A 72 7.00 -24.82 -9.97
CA ARG A 72 7.78 -26.04 -9.79
C ARG A 72 6.92 -27.24 -9.42
N LEU A 73 5.93 -27.04 -8.54
CA LEU A 73 5.01 -28.10 -8.10
C LEU A 73 4.00 -28.47 -9.19
N SER A 74 3.50 -27.49 -9.94
CA SER A 74 2.56 -27.68 -11.04
C SER A 74 3.20 -28.30 -12.30
N ARG A 75 4.53 -28.42 -12.34
CA ARG A 75 5.22 -29.00 -13.49
C ARG A 75 4.84 -30.47 -13.66
N GLY A 76 4.41 -30.84 -14.86
CA GLY A 76 3.96 -32.20 -15.19
C GLY A 76 4.97 -33.29 -14.83
N ASP A 77 6.27 -33.03 -14.96
CA ASP A 77 7.34 -33.96 -14.56
C ASP A 77 7.34 -34.24 -13.04
N ARG A 78 7.14 -33.20 -12.23
CA ARG A 78 7.09 -33.31 -10.77
C ARG A 78 5.83 -34.05 -10.33
N ILE A 79 4.68 -33.72 -10.93
CA ILE A 79 3.41 -34.41 -10.69
C ILE A 79 3.54 -35.89 -11.06
N SER A 80 4.11 -36.20 -12.23
CA SER A 80 4.32 -37.57 -12.70
C SER A 80 5.29 -38.34 -11.80
N TYR A 81 6.34 -37.68 -11.29
CA TYR A 81 7.28 -38.28 -10.34
C TYR A 81 6.58 -38.67 -9.04
N VAL A 82 5.81 -37.75 -8.44
CA VAL A 82 5.07 -38.00 -7.19
C VAL A 82 4.00 -39.08 -7.41
N ALA A 83 3.24 -39.00 -8.51
CA ALA A 83 2.22 -39.98 -8.86
C ALA A 83 2.79 -41.40 -8.94
N ARG A 84 3.95 -41.58 -9.58
CA ARG A 84 4.58 -42.89 -9.73
C ARG A 84 5.25 -43.39 -8.46
N ASN A 85 5.99 -42.52 -7.77
CA ASN A 85 6.93 -42.93 -6.73
C ASN A 85 6.32 -42.89 -5.32
N GLU A 86 5.38 -41.98 -5.07
CA GLU A 86 4.76 -41.82 -3.75
C GLU A 86 3.33 -42.38 -3.73
N LEU A 87 2.58 -42.21 -4.82
CA LEU A 87 1.18 -42.65 -4.91
C LEU A 87 0.99 -44.01 -5.60
N ASN A 88 2.08 -44.66 -6.05
CA ASN A 88 2.05 -45.95 -6.77
C ASN A 88 1.09 -45.96 -7.98
N MET A 89 0.89 -44.80 -8.62
CA MET A 89 0.05 -44.68 -9.80
C MET A 89 0.81 -45.15 -11.04
N VAL A 90 0.12 -45.89 -11.90
CA VAL A 90 0.65 -46.39 -13.18
C VAL A 90 0.04 -45.55 -14.30
N PRO A 91 0.82 -45.11 -15.31
CA PRO A 91 0.26 -44.39 -16.44
C PRO A 91 -0.81 -45.23 -17.13
N ALA A 92 -1.96 -44.61 -17.42
CA ALA A 92 -3.05 -45.26 -18.12
C ALA A 92 -2.61 -45.65 -19.54
N VAL A 93 -2.94 -46.86 -19.94
CA VAL A 93 -2.75 -47.31 -21.33
C VAL A 93 -3.82 -46.61 -22.17
N PRO A 94 -3.47 -46.03 -23.35
CA PRO A 94 -4.46 -45.39 -24.19
C PRO A 94 -5.46 -46.44 -24.71
N GLU A 95 -6.73 -46.28 -24.34
CA GLU A 95 -7.82 -47.04 -24.92
C GLU A 95 -8.31 -46.36 -26.20
N THR A 96 -8.42 -47.12 -27.29
CA THR A 96 -8.98 -46.60 -28.55
C THR A 96 -10.50 -46.72 -28.50
N ILE A 97 -11.19 -45.60 -28.35
CA ILE A 97 -12.66 -45.56 -28.43
C ILE A 97 -13.02 -45.48 -29.93
N MET A 98 -13.55 -46.57 -30.48
CA MET A 98 -14.10 -46.57 -31.83
C MET A 98 -15.54 -46.05 -31.78
N ILE A 99 -15.75 -44.86 -32.35
CA ILE A 99 -17.09 -44.29 -32.53
C ILE A 99 -17.58 -44.72 -33.92
N PHE A 100 -18.61 -45.56 -33.95
CA PHE A 100 -19.32 -45.87 -35.18
C PHE A 100 -20.35 -44.76 -35.39
N ILE A 101 -20.14 -43.95 -36.42
CA ILE A 101 -21.17 -43.04 -36.89
C ILE A 101 -22.04 -43.85 -37.85
N ASP A 102 -23.32 -43.98 -37.53
CA ASP A 102 -24.28 -44.64 -38.40
C ASP A 102 -24.62 -43.68 -39.56
N ASP A 103 -24.43 -44.16 -40.79
CA ASP A 103 -24.67 -43.40 -42.03
C ASP A 103 -26.16 -43.05 -42.23
N GLU A 104 -27.07 -43.67 -41.47
CA GLU A 104 -28.51 -43.45 -41.60
C GLU A 104 -28.99 -42.02 -41.27
N ASN A 105 -28.12 -41.15 -40.74
CA ASN A 105 -28.44 -39.74 -40.50
C ASN A 105 -27.62 -38.73 -41.34
N TYR A 106 -26.79 -39.18 -42.29
CA TYR A 106 -26.24 -38.27 -43.31
C TYR A 106 -27.25 -38.09 -44.44
N ALA A 107 -28.17 -37.16 -44.17
CA ALA A 107 -28.87 -36.28 -45.10
C ALA A 107 -29.21 -36.85 -46.49
N GLN A 108 -30.51 -37.01 -46.71
CA GLN A 108 -31.12 -36.68 -48.01
C GLN A 108 -30.63 -35.29 -48.45
N VAL A 109 -29.53 -35.24 -49.21
CA VAL A 109 -29.18 -34.11 -50.06
C VAL A 109 -29.75 -34.47 -51.43
N ASN A 110 -30.93 -33.90 -51.68
CA ASN A 110 -31.68 -33.97 -52.92
C ASN A 110 -30.79 -33.73 -54.15
N ASP A 111 -31.00 -34.54 -55.18
CA ASP A 111 -31.10 -34.11 -56.58
C ASP A 111 -32.30 -34.82 -57.24
#